data_AF-A0A2V9H2P8-F1
#
_entry.id   AF-A0A2V9H2P8-F1
#
_cell.length_a   1.000
_cell.length_b   1.000
_cell.length_c   1.000
_cell.angle_alpha   90.00
_cell.angle_beta   90.00
_cell.angle_gamma   90.00
#
_symmetry.space_group_name_H-M   'P 1'
#
loop_
_entity.id
_entity.type
_entity.pdbx_description
1 polymer ?
#
loop_
_entity_poly.entity_id
_entity_poly.type
_entity_poly.pdbx_seq_one_letter_code
_entity_poly.pdbx_strand_id
1 'polypeptide(L)'
;MKFSRLILANLFRKKIRLILTVGSFAVALVLFTFLAVVKSAFSRGTEIAGADRLIVVSRIGLMQLLPISDRDKILAIPGVKAVTHNHWFGGVYQDEKNFFPQFV
;
A
#
# COMPACT_ATOMS: atom_id res chain seq x y z
N MET A 1 -12.78 -34.31 25.89
CA MET A 1 -12.82 -35.34 24.83
C MET A 1 -12.01 -36.54 25.28
N LYS A 2 -12.61 -37.73 25.39
CA LYS A 2 -12.03 -38.93 26.03
C LYS A 2 -10.74 -39.46 25.36
N PHE A 3 -10.42 -39.01 24.14
CA PHE A 3 -9.30 -39.51 23.32
C PHE A 3 -8.21 -38.48 23.00
N SER A 4 -8.29 -37.24 23.51
CA SER A 4 -7.35 -36.16 23.16
C SER A 4 -5.88 -36.50 23.49
N ARG A 5 -5.63 -37.16 24.62
CA ARG A 5 -4.29 -37.63 25.02
C ARG A 5 -3.70 -38.67 24.05
N LEU A 6 -4.54 -39.58 23.54
CA LEU A 6 -4.09 -40.62 22.60
C LEU A 6 -3.76 -40.03 21.23
N ILE A 7 -4.52 -39.02 20.79
CA ILE A 7 -4.26 -38.29 19.54
C ILE A 7 -2.94 -37.53 19.64
N LEU A 8 -2.72 -36.76 20.70
CA LEU A 8 -1.47 -36.03 20.94
C LEU A 8 -0.26 -36.98 21.02
N ALA A 9 -0.39 -38.09 21.76
CA ALA A 9 0.68 -39.09 21.88
C ALA A 9 1.04 -39.72 20.51
N ASN A 10 0.06 -40.03 19.67
CA ASN A 10 0.32 -40.58 18.33
C ASN A 10 0.92 -39.54 17.37
N LEU A 11 0.50 -38.29 17.50
CA LEU A 11 0.96 -37.20 16.64
C LEU A 11 2.45 -36.89 16.86
N PHE A 12 2.90 -36.84 18.12
CA PHE A 12 4.30 -36.61 18.48
C PHE A 12 5.20 -37.84 18.38
N ARG A 13 4.64 -39.04 18.15
CA ARG A 13 5.42 -40.28 17.98
C ARG A 13 6.40 -40.22 16.80
N LYS A 14 6.07 -39.45 15.76
CA LYS A 14 6.91 -39.25 14.56
C LYS A 14 7.08 -37.74 14.29
N LYS A 15 7.96 -37.11 15.07
CA LYS A 15 8.22 -35.66 15.04
C LYS A 15 8.56 -35.12 13.64
N ILE A 16 9.40 -35.84 12.88
CA ILE A 16 9.80 -35.44 11.52
C ILE A 16 8.59 -35.38 10.57
N ARG A 17 7.76 -36.43 10.55
CA ARG A 17 6.56 -36.48 9.70
C ARG A 17 5.61 -35.34 10.08
N LEU A 18 5.38 -35.13 11.38
CA LEU A 18 4.51 -34.06 11.86
C LEU A 18 5.00 -32.69 11.39
N ILE A 19 6.29 -32.40 11.55
CA ILE A 19 6.89 -31.11 11.16
C ILE A 19 6.79 -30.91 9.65
N LEU A 20 7.09 -31.93 8.84
CA LEU A 20 7.01 -31.83 7.38
C LEU A 20 5.56 -31.60 6.91
N THR A 21 4.58 -32.29 7.51
CA THR A 21 3.17 -32.09 7.16
C THR A 21 2.69 -30.70 7.56
N VAL A 22 2.94 -30.26 8.79
CA VAL A 22 2.55 -28.91 9.26
C VAL A 22 3.28 -27.83 8.48
N GLY A 23 4.56 -28.02 8.18
CA GLY A 23 5.38 -27.12 7.37
C GLY A 23 4.82 -26.95 5.95
N SER A 24 4.37 -28.03 5.31
CA SER A 24 3.74 -27.95 3.99
C SER A 24 2.48 -27.09 4.00
N PHE A 25 1.60 -27.27 5.00
CA PHE A 25 0.42 -26.42 5.17
C PHE A 25 0.78 -24.96 5.49
N ALA A 26 1.79 -24.74 6.34
CA ALA A 26 2.27 -23.41 6.68
C ALA A 26 2.78 -22.66 5.44
N VAL A 27 3.57 -23.33 4.59
CA VAL A 27 4.07 -22.73 3.34
C VAL A 27 2.91 -22.35 2.41
N ALA A 28 1.91 -23.22 2.25
CA ALA A 28 0.74 -22.93 1.42
C ALA A 28 -0.04 -21.70 1.94
N LEU A 29 -0.25 -21.61 3.26
CA LEU A 29 -0.88 -20.46 3.92
C LEU A 29 -0.07 -19.18 3.76
N VAL A 30 1.25 -19.26 3.89
CA VAL A 30 2.15 -18.10 3.69
C VAL A 30 2.06 -17.61 2.25
N LEU A 31 2.13 -18.50 1.26
CA LEU A 31 2.02 -18.12 -0.15
C LEU A 31 0.66 -17.48 -0.46
N PHE A 32 -0.42 -18.03 0.07
CA PHE A 32 -1.77 -17.49 -0.13
C PHE A 32 -1.95 -16.11 0.52
N THR A 33 -1.52 -15.96 1.78
CA THR A 33 -1.61 -14.69 2.49
C THR A 33 -0.70 -13.63 1.87
N PHE A 34 0.50 -14.00 1.43
CA PHE A 34 1.40 -13.11 0.71
C PHE A 34 0.77 -12.58 -0.58
N LEU A 35 0.16 -13.47 -1.38
CA LEU A 35 -0.56 -13.05 -2.59
C LEU A 35 -1.73 -12.09 -2.26
N ALA A 36 -2.49 -12.38 -1.20
CA ALA A 36 -3.59 -11.52 -0.77
C ALA A 36 -3.11 -10.12 -0.32
N VAL A 37 -2.00 -10.06 0.41
CA VAL A 37 -1.37 -8.80 0.84
C VAL A 37 -0.86 -8.01 -0.36
N VAL A 38 -0.15 -8.67 -1.28
CA VAL A 38 0.32 -8.05 -2.52
C VAL A 38 -0.85 -7.48 -3.31
N LYS A 39 -1.89 -8.28 -3.55
CA LYS A 39 -3.11 -7.83 -4.24
C LYS A 39 -3.74 -6.62 -3.54
N SER A 40 -3.85 -6.65 -2.21
CA SER A 40 -4.42 -5.54 -1.44
C SER A 40 -3.56 -4.29 -1.51
N ALA A 41 -2.24 -4.42 -1.43
CA ALA A 41 -1.32 -3.29 -1.51
C ALA A 41 -1.42 -2.57 -2.86
N PHE A 42 -1.49 -3.33 -3.96
CA PHE A 42 -1.66 -2.77 -5.30
C PHE A 42 -3.09 -2.23 -5.55
N SER A 43 -4.13 -2.80 -4.94
CA SER A 43 -5.51 -2.28 -5.08
C SER A 43 -5.82 -1.07 -4.19
N ARG A 44 -5.06 -0.84 -3.11
CA ARG A 44 -5.25 0.33 -2.24
C ARG A 44 -4.91 1.65 -2.95
N GLY A 45 -4.00 1.64 -3.93
CA GLY A 45 -3.70 2.82 -4.75
C GLY A 45 -4.91 3.34 -5.51
N THR A 46 -5.83 2.45 -5.93
CA THR A 46 -7.04 2.82 -6.67
C THR A 46 -8.21 3.23 -5.78
N GLU A 47 -8.28 2.76 -4.52
CA GLU A 47 -9.34 3.16 -3.58
C GLU A 47 -9.04 4.46 -2.84
N ILE A 48 -7.76 4.78 -2.58
CA ILE A 48 -7.36 5.98 -1.80
C ILE A 48 -7.26 7.24 -2.68
N ALA A 49 -6.96 7.10 -3.97
CA ALA A 49 -7.03 8.19 -4.94
C ALA A 49 -8.48 8.39 -5.41
N GLY A 50 -9.39 8.56 -4.43
CA GLY A 50 -10.83 8.59 -4.59
C GLY A 50 -11.30 9.38 -5.80
N ALA A 51 -12.34 8.86 -6.45
CA ALA A 51 -12.94 9.30 -7.71
C ALA A 51 -13.43 10.78 -7.73
N ASP A 52 -13.20 11.54 -6.66
CA ASP A 52 -13.53 12.95 -6.47
C ASP A 52 -12.33 13.89 -6.62
N ARG A 53 -11.10 13.37 -6.77
CA ARG A 53 -9.88 14.18 -6.91
C ARG A 53 -9.25 14.05 -8.29
N LEU A 54 -9.16 15.17 -9.00
CA LEU A 54 -8.40 15.31 -10.23
C LEU A 54 -7.03 15.97 -9.95
N ILE A 55 -5.95 15.41 -10.50
CA ILE A 55 -4.60 15.98 -10.40
C ILE A 55 -4.26 16.62 -11.75
N VAL A 56 -3.95 17.92 -11.73
CA VAL A 56 -3.48 18.67 -12.90
C VAL A 56 -1.98 18.90 -12.74
N VAL A 57 -1.21 18.52 -13.76
CA VAL A 57 0.26 18.68 -13.78
C VAL A 57 0.66 19.46 -15.02
N SER A 58 1.70 20.28 -14.90
CA SER A 58 2.29 20.95 -16.06
C SER A 58 2.76 19.91 -17.09
N ARG A 59 2.43 20.16 -18.37
CA ARG A 59 2.92 19.33 -19.49
C ARG A 59 4.45 19.27 -19.55
N ILE A 60 5.12 20.31 -19.08
CA ILE A 60 6.58 20.45 -19.13
C ILE A 60 7.26 19.52 -18.11
N GLY A 61 6.60 19.23 -16.98
CA GLY A 61 7.10 18.31 -15.96
C GLY A 61 6.74 18.72 -14.53
N LEU A 62 7.06 17.86 -13.56
CA LEU A 62 6.73 18.03 -12.14
C LEU A 62 7.46 19.20 -11.47
N MET A 63 8.64 19.57 -11.95
CA MET A 63 9.42 20.69 -11.39
C MET A 63 8.90 22.06 -11.83
N GLN A 64 8.10 22.11 -12.91
CA GLN A 64 7.50 23.35 -13.39
C GLN A 64 6.14 23.55 -12.72
N LEU A 65 6.09 24.49 -11.77
CA LEU A 65 4.86 24.83 -11.06
C LEU A 65 3.82 25.48 -11.98
N LEU A 66 2.54 25.24 -11.68
CA LEU A 66 1.43 25.92 -12.32
C LEU A 66 1.29 27.35 -11.75
N PRO A 67 0.91 28.35 -12.56
CA PRO A 67 0.60 29.68 -12.07
C PRO A 67 -0.50 29.66 -11.01
N ILE A 68 -0.34 30.44 -9.93
CA ILE A 68 -1.34 30.52 -8.86
C ILE A 68 -2.71 31.02 -9.36
N SER A 69 -2.71 31.82 -10.45
CA SER A 69 -3.93 32.30 -11.11
C SER A 69 -4.82 31.18 -11.63
N ASP A 70 -4.26 29.99 -11.92
CA ASP A 70 -5.04 28.87 -12.43
C ASP A 70 -5.90 28.23 -11.34
N ARG A 71 -5.55 28.43 -10.05
CA ARG A 71 -6.36 27.99 -8.92
C ARG A 71 -7.79 28.53 -9.02
N ASP A 72 -7.92 29.83 -9.22
CA ASP A 72 -9.23 30.51 -9.23
C ASP A 72 -10.02 30.15 -10.49
N LYS A 73 -9.32 29.95 -11.63
CA LYS A 73 -9.94 29.45 -12.87
C LYS A 73 -10.50 28.03 -12.69
N ILE A 74 -9.76 27.15 -12.02
CA ILE A 74 -10.19 25.76 -11.76
C ILE A 74 -11.36 25.76 -10.77
N LEU A 75 -11.32 26.59 -9.74
CA LEU A 75 -12.41 26.71 -8.75
C LEU A 75 -13.73 27.18 -9.39
N ALA A 76 -13.67 27.98 -10.46
CA ALA A 76 -14.83 28.45 -11.19
C ALA A 76 -15.51 27.37 -12.06
N ILE A 77 -14.90 26.19 -12.25
CA ILE A 77 -15.48 25.11 -13.05
C ILE A 77 -16.64 24.47 -12.29
N PRO A 78 -17.84 24.33 -12.91
CA PRO A 78 -18.97 23.68 -12.28
C PRO A 78 -18.63 22.26 -11.79
N GLY A 79 -18.93 21.97 -10.51
CA GLY A 79 -18.66 20.68 -9.88
C GLY A 79 -17.35 20.61 -9.09
N VAL A 80 -16.45 21.59 -9.22
CA VAL A 80 -15.25 21.69 -8.39
C VAL A 80 -15.61 22.27 -7.02
N LYS A 81 -15.42 21.47 -5.96
CA LYS A 81 -15.72 21.89 -4.57
C LYS A 81 -14.56 22.61 -3.89
N ALA A 82 -13.33 22.23 -4.20
CA ALA A 82 -12.12 22.77 -3.59
C ALA A 82 -10.93 22.61 -4.54
N VAL A 83 -9.97 23.53 -4.42
CA VAL A 83 -8.69 23.48 -5.14
C VAL A 83 -7.57 23.69 -4.14
N THR A 84 -6.59 22.79 -4.17
CA THR A 84 -5.35 22.89 -3.39
C THR A 84 -4.14 22.77 -4.31
N HIS A 85 -3.03 23.37 -3.93
CA HIS A 85 -1.75 23.12 -4.58
C HIS A 85 -1.05 21.92 -3.93
N ASN A 86 -0.09 21.37 -4.65
CA ASN A 86 0.87 20.42 -4.11
C ASN A 86 2.17 20.54 -4.93
N HIS A 87 3.27 20.91 -4.30
CA HIS A 87 4.57 21.04 -4.96
C HIS A 87 5.60 20.10 -4.35
N TRP A 88 6.38 19.46 -5.21
CA TRP A 88 7.57 18.73 -4.80
C TRP A 88 8.77 19.67 -4.82
N PHE A 89 9.46 19.80 -3.68
CA PHE A 89 10.64 20.67 -3.56
C PHE A 89 11.96 19.89 -3.40
N GLY A 90 11.94 18.56 -3.52
CA GLY A 90 13.15 17.74 -3.49
C GLY A 90 13.87 17.70 -2.13
N GLY A 91 13.19 18.04 -1.04
CA GLY A 91 13.78 18.06 0.30
C GLY A 91 14.22 16.68 0.79
N VAL A 92 15.26 16.70 1.63
CA VAL A 92 15.85 15.53 2.26
C VAL A 92 15.66 15.66 3.78
N TYR A 93 15.30 14.57 4.44
CA TYR A 93 15.19 14.55 5.90
C TYR A 93 16.52 14.16 6.56
N GLN A 94 17.21 15.16 7.12
CA GLN A 94 18.50 15.07 7.82
C GLN A 94 19.69 14.62 6.95
N ASP A 95 19.60 13.47 6.30
CA ASP A 95 20.68 12.82 5.55
C ASP A 95 20.12 12.32 4.20
N GLU A 96 20.89 12.46 3.12
CA GLU A 96 20.49 12.15 1.73
C GLU A 96 20.00 10.71 1.55
N LYS A 97 20.51 9.78 2.37
CA LYS A 97 20.04 8.38 2.40
C LYS A 97 18.58 8.22 2.82
N ASN A 98 17.97 9.23 3.46
CA ASN A 98 16.58 9.23 3.92
C ASN A 98 15.66 9.98 2.94
N PHE A 99 15.95 9.93 1.64
CA PHE A 99 15.11 10.56 0.63
C PHE A 99 13.71 9.93 0.59
N PHE A 100 12.69 10.78 0.65
CA PHE A 100 11.30 10.43 0.33
C PHE A 100 10.62 11.61 -0.37
N PRO A 101 9.55 11.39 -1.15
CA PRO A 101 8.84 12.49 -1.81
C PRO A 101 8.25 13.48 -0.80
N GLN A 102 8.82 14.69 -0.73
CA GLN A 102 8.36 15.77 0.15
C GLN A 102 7.50 16.78 -0.62
N PHE A 103 6.25 16.92 -0.18
CA PHE A 103 5.18 17.64 -0.85
C PHE A 103 4.64 18.74 0.08
N VAL A 104 4.42 19.96 -0.45
CA VAL A 104 3.88 21.12 0.30
C VAL A 104 2.82 21.87 -0.51
#